data_AF-A0A091G4W8-F1
#
_entry.id   AF-A0A091G4W8-F1
#
_cell.length_a   1.000
_cell.length_b   1.000
_cell.length_c   1.000
_cell.angle_alpha   90.00
_cell.angle_beta   90.00
_cell.angle_gamma   90.00
#
_symmetry.space_group_name_H-M   'P 1'
#
loop_
_entity.id
_entity.type
_entity.pdbx_description
1 polymer ?
#
loop_
_entity_poly.entity_id
_entity_poly.type
_entity_poly.pdbx_seq_one_letter_code
_entity_poly.pdbx_strand_id
1 'polypeptide(L)'
;QASKLVELPYSSSDEDDGYLAGDADLLMAEQDPGTWSPVSNKPSAFSQCVRYLAFFWNLLFLLLGLLALAVGVWGLLAKGSLGGQRLAPLGSVLCLLRYQDEPDLRFLVDEVQRNLRCCGLGSYRDWESNAYFNCSAPGVQACSVPASCCLDPWQNGTVTNTQCAFGVLRLEDVAAGGIVHLGGCVAQLSAWLHGQAGGIVTGAAVLVLVEAAGVLMALKILRDI
;
A
#
# COMPACT_ATOMS: atom_id res chain seq x y z
N GLN A 1 -12.46 -53.56 -47.06
CA GLN A 1 -11.31 -52.71 -47.43
C GLN A 1 -11.84 -51.44 -48.09
N ALA A 2 -11.17 -50.32 -47.82
CA ALA A 2 -11.34 -48.96 -48.33
C ALA A 2 -12.31 -48.01 -47.57
N SER A 3 -11.67 -47.08 -46.86
CA SER A 3 -12.15 -45.95 -46.07
C SER A 3 -12.82 -44.84 -46.88
N LYS A 4 -13.60 -44.00 -46.20
CA LYS A 4 -13.49 -42.54 -46.34
C LYS A 4 -13.74 -41.83 -45.01
N LEU A 5 -12.86 -40.87 -44.72
CA LEU A 5 -12.63 -40.14 -43.47
C LEU A 5 -13.43 -38.82 -43.42
N VAL A 6 -13.73 -38.41 -42.17
CA VAL A 6 -13.72 -37.04 -41.62
C VAL A 6 -14.83 -36.06 -42.04
N GLU A 7 -15.58 -35.56 -41.05
CA GLU A 7 -15.50 -34.16 -40.56
C GLU A 7 -16.01 -34.07 -39.10
N LEU A 8 -15.22 -33.43 -38.23
CA LEU A 8 -15.66 -32.77 -37.00
C LEU A 8 -16.05 -31.34 -37.40
N PRO A 9 -17.04 -30.72 -36.72
CA PRO A 9 -16.70 -29.77 -35.66
C PRO A 9 -17.80 -29.86 -34.54
N TYR A 10 -17.90 -29.13 -33.45
CA TYR A 10 -17.32 -27.91 -32.90
C TYR A 10 -17.78 -27.89 -31.43
N SER A 11 -16.95 -27.39 -30.52
CA SER A 11 -17.27 -27.16 -29.11
C SER A 11 -17.77 -25.72 -28.94
N SER A 12 -18.97 -25.53 -28.39
CA SER A 12 -19.48 -24.32 -27.69
C SER A 12 -20.99 -24.55 -27.48
N SER A 13 -21.67 -24.25 -26.37
CA SER A 13 -21.48 -23.21 -25.35
C SER A 13 -22.30 -23.63 -24.12
N ASP A 14 -21.72 -23.56 -22.93
CA ASP A 14 -22.48 -23.51 -21.68
C ASP A 14 -22.75 -22.04 -21.35
N GLU A 15 -23.89 -21.53 -21.79
CA GLU A 15 -24.50 -20.28 -21.32
C GLU A 15 -26.01 -20.54 -21.22
N ASP A 16 -26.47 -20.91 -20.02
CA ASP A 16 -27.87 -20.74 -19.65
C ASP A 16 -27.92 -19.81 -18.44
N ASP A 17 -28.11 -18.53 -18.77
CA ASP A 17 -28.50 -17.47 -17.86
C ASP A 17 -29.99 -17.62 -17.57
N GLY A 18 -30.35 -17.77 -16.31
CA GLY A 18 -31.75 -17.83 -15.86
C GLY A 18 -31.97 -17.05 -14.58
N TYR A 19 -31.91 -15.72 -14.68
CA TYR A 19 -32.46 -14.82 -13.67
C TYR A 19 -33.96 -15.08 -13.50
N LEU A 20 -34.41 -15.47 -12.31
CA LEU A 20 -35.74 -15.10 -11.82
C LEU A 20 -35.65 -14.55 -10.41
N ALA A 21 -36.09 -13.31 -10.30
CA ALA A 21 -36.27 -12.54 -9.09
C ALA A 21 -37.30 -13.19 -8.17
N GLY A 22 -37.21 -12.83 -6.89
CA GLY A 22 -37.96 -13.44 -5.79
C GLY A 22 -39.47 -13.51 -6.00
N ASP A 23 -40.04 -14.55 -5.45
CA ASP A 23 -41.05 -14.43 -4.41
C ASP A 23 -41.00 -15.69 -3.55
N ALA A 24 -41.26 -15.52 -2.26
CA ALA A 24 -41.37 -16.61 -1.32
C ALA A 24 -42.69 -17.35 -1.58
N ASP A 25 -42.72 -18.25 -2.55
CA ASP A 25 -43.85 -19.15 -2.75
C ASP A 25 -43.37 -20.59 -2.95
N LEU A 26 -43.92 -21.47 -2.11
CA LEU A 26 -43.79 -22.92 -2.19
C LEU A 26 -44.24 -23.42 -3.56
N LEU A 27 -43.30 -23.62 -4.49
CA LEU A 27 -43.59 -24.35 -5.71
C LEU A 27 -43.65 -25.84 -5.38
N MET A 28 -44.88 -26.34 -5.24
CA MET A 28 -45.21 -27.75 -5.14
C MET A 28 -45.12 -28.36 -6.54
N ALA A 29 -44.13 -29.23 -6.78
CA ALA A 29 -44.08 -30.04 -7.98
C ALA A 29 -44.94 -31.30 -7.77
N GLU A 30 -45.94 -31.49 -8.63
CA GLU A 30 -46.86 -32.63 -8.61
C GLU A 30 -46.17 -33.88 -9.18
N GLN A 31 -45.69 -34.76 -8.30
CA GLN A 31 -45.26 -36.12 -8.64
C GLN A 31 -46.03 -37.08 -7.72
N ASP A 32 -47.13 -37.64 -8.26
CA ASP A 32 -48.01 -38.66 -7.66
C ASP A 32 -48.85 -38.28 -6.41
N PRO A 33 -50.08 -38.80 -6.30
CA PRO A 33 -51.04 -38.35 -5.29
C PRO A 33 -50.70 -38.94 -3.91
N GLY A 34 -50.37 -38.07 -2.95
CA GLY A 34 -50.52 -38.37 -1.53
C GLY A 34 -49.27 -38.37 -0.64
N THR A 35 -48.08 -38.03 -1.15
CA THR A 35 -46.88 -37.95 -0.31
C THR A 35 -46.21 -36.59 -0.45
N TRP A 36 -46.57 -35.65 0.43
CA TRP A 36 -45.92 -34.35 0.54
C TRP A 36 -44.53 -34.52 1.18
N SER A 37 -43.48 -34.48 0.36
CA SER A 37 -42.10 -34.43 0.84
C SER A 37 -41.64 -32.97 0.78
N PRO A 38 -41.13 -32.37 1.88
CA PRO A 38 -40.52 -31.05 1.78
C PRO A 38 -39.30 -31.14 0.86
N VAL A 39 -39.32 -30.40 -0.25
CA VAL A 39 -38.13 -30.22 -1.09
C VAL A 39 -37.12 -29.43 -0.26
N SER A 40 -36.16 -30.14 0.33
CA SER A 40 -35.00 -29.52 0.96
C SER A 40 -34.13 -28.97 -0.16
N ASN A 41 -34.24 -27.66 -0.41
CA ASN A 41 -33.30 -26.94 -1.27
C ASN A 41 -31.93 -26.94 -0.58
N LYS A 42 -31.17 -28.02 -0.81
CA LYS A 42 -29.79 -28.12 -0.36
C LYS A 42 -29.00 -27.04 -1.12
N PRO A 43 -28.33 -26.10 -0.43
CA PRO A 43 -27.59 -25.05 -1.11
C PRO A 43 -26.58 -25.67 -2.07
N SER A 44 -26.51 -25.15 -3.30
CA SER A 44 -25.59 -25.66 -4.31
C SER A 44 -24.14 -25.60 -3.79
N ALA A 45 -23.31 -26.59 -4.14
CA ALA A 45 -21.90 -26.64 -3.69
C ALA A 45 -21.13 -25.34 -3.99
N PHE A 46 -21.50 -24.65 -5.07
CA PHE A 46 -21.00 -23.33 -5.44
C PHE A 46 -21.28 -22.26 -4.37
N SER A 47 -22.52 -22.20 -3.85
CA SER A 47 -22.91 -21.30 -2.75
C SER A 47 -22.14 -21.62 -1.46
N GLN A 48 -21.89 -22.90 -1.19
CA GLN A 48 -21.19 -23.32 0.01
C GLN A 48 -19.69 -22.95 -0.02
N CYS A 49 -19.02 -23.10 -1.16
CA CYS A 49 -17.64 -22.63 -1.35
C CYS A 49 -17.52 -21.10 -1.21
N VAL A 50 -18.43 -20.35 -1.84
CA VAL A 50 -18.45 -18.87 -1.74
C VAL A 50 -18.63 -18.40 -0.30
N ARG A 51 -19.47 -19.08 0.48
CA ARG A 51 -19.65 -18.80 1.91
C ARG A 51 -18.34 -18.97 2.67
N TYR A 52 -17.69 -20.15 2.59
CA TYR A 52 -16.43 -20.38 3.31
C TYR A 52 -15.31 -19.43 2.88
N LEU A 53 -15.26 -19.08 1.60
CA LEU A 53 -14.26 -18.15 1.08
C LEU A 53 -14.48 -16.73 1.62
N ALA A 54 -15.74 -16.28 1.72
CA ALA A 54 -16.10 -15.01 2.34
C ALA A 54 -15.77 -14.98 3.84
N PHE A 55 -16.05 -16.06 4.58
CA PHE A 55 -15.68 -16.19 6.00
C PHE A 55 -14.16 -16.13 6.20
N PHE A 56 -13.40 -16.87 5.39
CA PHE A 56 -11.95 -16.90 5.50
C PHE A 56 -11.33 -15.53 5.20
N TRP A 57 -11.79 -14.86 4.14
CA TRP A 57 -11.35 -13.52 3.80
C TRP A 57 -11.67 -12.54 4.92
N ASN A 58 -12.91 -12.51 5.42
CA ASN A 58 -13.31 -11.62 6.51
C ASN A 58 -12.50 -11.86 7.81
N LEU A 59 -12.22 -13.13 8.15
CA LEU A 59 -11.37 -13.48 9.28
C LEU A 59 -9.91 -13.01 9.07
N LEU A 60 -9.39 -13.14 7.86
CA LEU A 60 -8.05 -12.67 7.50
C LEU A 60 -7.93 -11.15 7.65
N PHE A 61 -8.89 -10.38 7.14
CA PHE A 61 -8.91 -8.92 7.29
C PHE A 61 -9.00 -8.51 8.76
N LEU A 62 -9.85 -9.17 9.54
CA LEU A 62 -9.98 -8.91 10.97
C LEU A 62 -8.65 -9.15 11.73
N LEU A 63 -7.95 -10.25 11.42
CA LEU A 63 -6.65 -10.54 12.04
C LEU A 63 -5.58 -9.51 11.63
N LEU A 64 -5.54 -9.13 10.35
CA LEU A 64 -4.63 -8.09 9.85
C LEU A 64 -4.94 -6.72 10.48
N GLY A 65 -6.21 -6.38 10.63
CA GLY A 65 -6.67 -5.16 11.29
C GLY A 65 -6.27 -5.11 12.77
N LEU A 66 -6.47 -6.19 13.52
CA LEU A 66 -6.02 -6.29 14.92
C LEU A 66 -4.50 -6.17 15.05
N LEU A 67 -3.74 -6.80 14.16
CA LEU A 67 -2.28 -6.67 14.13
C LEU A 67 -1.87 -5.22 13.84
N ALA A 68 -2.47 -4.57 12.85
CA ALA A 68 -2.20 -3.18 12.52
C ALA A 68 -2.54 -2.23 13.68
N LEU A 69 -3.66 -2.45 14.38
CA LEU A 69 -4.02 -1.70 15.58
C LEU A 69 -3.01 -1.93 16.71
N ALA A 70 -2.56 -3.16 16.93
CA ALA A 70 -1.54 -3.47 17.94
C ALA A 70 -0.22 -2.73 17.64
N VAL A 71 0.23 -2.73 16.39
CA VAL A 71 1.42 -1.96 15.96
C VAL A 71 1.19 -0.46 16.11
N GLY A 72 0.01 0.05 15.75
CA GLY A 72 -0.35 1.46 15.90
C GLY A 72 -0.35 1.92 17.36
N VAL A 73 -1.00 1.17 18.25
CA VAL A 73 -1.02 1.42 19.70
C VAL A 73 0.38 1.33 20.29
N TRP A 74 1.16 0.31 19.92
CA TRP A 74 2.56 0.20 20.31
C TRP A 74 3.37 1.43 19.90
N GLY A 75 3.20 1.91 18.67
CA GLY A 75 3.85 3.12 18.18
C GLY A 75 3.46 4.38 18.97
N LEU A 76 2.19 4.53 19.35
CA LEU A 76 1.71 5.65 20.16
C LEU A 76 2.22 5.60 21.61
N LEU A 77 2.23 4.42 22.23
CA LEU A 77 2.77 4.22 23.57
C LEU A 77 4.28 4.41 23.60
N ALA A 78 4.98 3.93 22.57
CA ALA A 78 6.37 4.27 22.35
C ALA A 78 6.52 5.79 22.27
N LYS A 79 5.72 6.49 21.47
CA LYS A 79 5.78 7.96 21.35
C LYS A 79 5.61 8.69 22.70
N GLY A 80 4.74 8.21 23.59
CA GLY A 80 4.55 8.76 24.94
C GLY A 80 5.70 8.46 25.92
N SER A 81 6.39 7.33 25.76
CA SER A 81 7.60 6.96 26.53
C SER A 81 8.89 7.55 25.95
N LEU A 82 8.87 7.94 24.67
CA LEU A 82 9.97 8.50 23.87
C LEU A 82 10.24 9.99 24.14
N GLY A 83 9.85 10.52 25.29
CA GLY A 83 10.36 11.81 25.78
C GLY A 83 11.87 11.78 26.09
N GLY A 84 12.51 10.61 26.13
CA GLY A 84 13.91 10.48 26.54
C GLY A 84 14.79 9.42 25.85
N GLN A 85 14.29 8.56 24.96
CA GLN A 85 15.14 7.51 24.34
C GLN A 85 15.01 7.46 22.82
N ARG A 86 15.86 8.26 22.17
CA ARG A 86 16.13 8.34 20.73
C ARG A 86 16.55 7.00 20.08
N LEU A 87 15.66 6.02 19.94
CA LEU A 87 15.88 4.86 19.04
C LEU A 87 15.27 5.02 17.62
N ALA A 88 14.22 5.84 17.45
CA ALA A 88 13.76 6.28 16.12
C ALA A 88 14.78 7.07 15.25
N PRO A 89 15.70 7.88 15.80
CA PRO A 89 16.70 8.57 14.99
C PRO A 89 17.81 7.66 14.47
N LEU A 90 18.01 6.44 15.00
CA LEU A 90 19.03 5.54 14.44
C LEU A 90 18.62 5.02 13.06
N GLY A 91 17.35 4.61 12.88
CA GLY A 91 16.87 4.11 11.59
C GLY A 91 16.84 5.19 10.50
N SER A 92 16.50 6.42 10.86
CA SER A 92 16.53 7.56 9.93
C SER A 92 17.95 8.04 9.65
N VAL A 93 18.85 8.11 10.64
CA VAL A 93 20.26 8.46 10.39
C VAL A 93 20.97 7.38 9.57
N LEU A 94 20.62 6.10 9.78
CA LEU A 94 21.14 5.00 8.98
C LEU A 94 20.79 5.17 7.49
N CYS A 95 19.64 5.77 7.16
CA CYS A 95 19.26 5.98 5.77
C CYS A 95 20.21 6.92 5.03
N LEU A 96 20.83 7.88 5.72
CA LEU A 96 21.88 8.71 5.14
C LEU A 96 23.22 7.98 5.09
N LEU A 97 23.61 7.28 6.16
CA LEU A 97 24.93 6.64 6.22
C LEU A 97 25.08 5.51 5.20
N ARG A 98 24.03 4.70 5.02
CA ARG A 98 24.02 3.52 4.13
C ARG A 98 23.51 3.80 2.73
N TYR A 99 23.17 5.06 2.44
CA TYR A 99 22.59 5.49 1.17
C TYR A 99 23.38 5.00 -0.06
N GLN A 100 24.71 4.99 -0.01
CA GLN A 100 25.53 4.55 -1.15
C GLN A 100 25.77 3.04 -1.18
N ASP A 101 25.66 2.36 -0.04
CA ASP A 101 25.95 0.94 0.09
C ASP A 101 24.75 0.07 -0.37
N GLU A 102 23.53 0.59 -0.23
CA GLU A 102 22.29 -0.16 -0.46
C GLU A 102 21.45 0.48 -1.58
N PRO A 103 21.31 -0.17 -2.75
CA PRO A 103 20.63 0.42 -3.91
C PRO A 103 19.12 0.61 -3.68
N ASP A 104 18.47 -0.29 -2.93
CA ASP A 104 17.05 -0.20 -2.62
C ASP A 104 16.75 0.99 -1.70
N LEU A 105 17.63 1.21 -0.71
CA LEU A 105 17.56 2.34 0.20
C LEU A 105 17.75 3.65 -0.55
N ARG A 106 18.72 3.69 -1.47
CA ARG A 106 18.94 4.82 -2.36
C ARG A 106 17.71 5.17 -3.17
N PHE A 107 17.09 4.19 -3.83
CA PHE A 107 15.87 4.38 -4.59
C PHE A 107 14.74 4.97 -3.73
N LEU A 108 14.52 4.39 -2.54
CA LEU A 108 13.48 4.84 -1.63
C LEU A 108 13.72 6.28 -1.14
N VAL A 109 14.95 6.60 -0.72
CA VAL A 109 15.30 7.96 -0.25
C VAL A 109 15.12 8.98 -1.37
N ASP A 110 15.58 8.64 -2.58
CA ASP A 110 15.43 9.50 -3.75
C ASP A 110 13.96 9.77 -4.09
N GLU A 111 13.12 8.74 -4.00
CA GLU A 111 11.69 8.86 -4.28
C GLU A 111 10.98 9.73 -3.24
N VAL A 112 11.33 9.57 -1.96
CA VAL A 112 10.81 10.41 -0.87
C VAL A 112 11.22 11.86 -1.08
N GLN A 113 12.48 12.14 -1.40
CA GLN A 113 12.99 13.50 -1.60
C GLN A 113 12.29 14.21 -2.76
N ARG A 114 12.12 13.52 -3.89
CA ARG A 114 11.41 14.08 -5.07
C ARG A 114 9.93 14.34 -4.78
N ASN A 115 9.22 13.38 -4.19
CA ASN A 115 7.77 13.50 -3.98
C ASN A 115 7.42 14.52 -2.91
N LEU A 116 8.23 14.62 -1.85
CA LEU A 116 7.97 15.57 -0.76
C LEU A 116 8.59 16.95 -1.03
N ARG A 117 9.53 17.08 -1.96
CA ARG A 117 10.29 18.31 -2.23
C ARG A 117 11.13 18.76 -1.03
N CYS A 118 11.90 17.81 -0.49
CA CYS A 118 12.84 17.98 0.62
C CYS A 118 14.25 17.51 0.25
N CYS A 119 15.22 17.84 1.12
CA CYS A 119 16.53 17.23 1.13
C CYS A 119 16.99 16.90 2.55
N GLY A 120 17.51 15.70 2.76
CA GLY A 120 17.94 15.22 4.08
C GLY A 120 16.77 14.89 5.02
N LEU A 121 17.07 14.71 6.31
CA LEU A 121 16.07 14.35 7.33
C LEU A 121 15.41 15.61 7.90
N GLY A 122 16.22 16.48 8.49
CA GLY A 122 15.86 17.79 9.01
C GLY A 122 16.33 18.95 8.12
N SER A 123 17.44 18.77 7.39
CA SER A 123 18.01 19.76 6.49
C SER A 123 18.87 19.11 5.40
N TYR A 124 19.06 19.80 4.28
CA TYR A 124 19.98 19.38 3.22
C TYR A 124 21.42 19.14 3.72
N ARG A 125 21.84 19.80 4.82
CA ARG A 125 23.17 19.63 5.42
C ARG A 125 23.36 18.29 6.13
N ASP A 126 22.29 17.54 6.41
CA ASP A 126 22.42 16.22 7.04
C ASP A 126 23.30 15.28 6.22
N TRP A 127 23.38 15.49 4.90
CA TRP A 127 24.25 14.77 3.97
C TRP A 127 25.75 14.93 4.26
N GLU A 128 26.18 15.93 5.03
CA GLU A 128 27.58 16.06 5.49
C GLU A 128 28.01 14.87 6.36
N SER A 129 27.06 14.15 6.97
CA SER A 129 27.33 12.94 7.75
C SER A 129 27.66 11.71 6.90
N ASN A 130 27.29 11.69 5.62
CA ASN A 130 27.55 10.56 4.73
C ASN A 130 29.01 10.58 4.24
N ALA A 131 29.69 9.44 4.27
CA ALA A 131 31.12 9.33 3.94
C ALA A 131 31.49 9.75 2.50
N TYR A 132 30.55 9.75 1.56
CA TYR A 132 30.77 10.12 0.16
C TYR A 132 30.43 11.58 -0.13
N PHE A 133 29.42 12.13 0.56
CA PHE A 133 28.96 13.50 0.40
C PHE A 133 29.68 14.50 1.31
N ASN A 134 30.32 14.00 2.38
CA ASN A 134 31.15 14.77 3.27
C ASN A 134 32.18 15.61 2.49
N CYS A 135 32.40 16.84 2.93
CA CYS A 135 33.32 17.76 2.28
C CYS A 135 34.79 17.35 2.28
N SER A 136 35.19 16.51 3.23
CA SER A 136 36.53 15.94 3.33
C SER A 136 36.68 14.64 2.54
N ALA A 137 35.60 14.15 1.88
CA ALA A 137 35.68 12.96 1.05
C ALA A 137 36.57 13.23 -0.19
N PRO A 138 37.34 12.24 -0.66
CA PRO A 138 38.19 12.39 -1.84
C PRO A 138 37.42 12.29 -3.18
N GLY A 139 36.13 11.95 -3.14
CA GLY A 139 35.31 11.68 -4.33
C GLY A 139 34.73 12.94 -5.00
N VAL A 140 34.29 12.81 -6.25
CA VAL A 140 33.63 13.89 -7.01
C VAL A 140 32.31 14.37 -6.40
N GLN A 141 31.72 13.53 -5.53
CA GLN A 141 30.49 13.84 -4.80
C GLN A 141 30.75 14.56 -3.46
N ALA A 142 32.01 14.87 -3.13
CA ALA A 142 32.32 15.62 -1.92
C ALA A 142 31.65 17.00 -1.93
N CYS A 143 31.18 17.44 -0.76
CA CYS A 143 30.41 18.67 -0.59
C CYS A 143 29.15 18.77 -1.48
N SER A 144 28.54 17.65 -1.83
CA SER A 144 27.29 17.63 -2.61
C SER A 144 26.16 16.96 -1.86
N VAL A 145 24.95 17.02 -2.42
CA VAL A 145 23.82 16.21 -1.99
C VAL A 145 23.33 15.37 -3.18
N PRO A 146 22.47 14.35 -2.97
CA PRO A 146 21.86 13.62 -4.08
C PRO A 146 21.11 14.51 -5.06
N ALA A 147 21.09 14.11 -6.33
CA ALA A 147 20.39 14.83 -7.39
C ALA A 147 18.86 14.88 -7.20
N SER A 148 18.29 13.97 -6.40
CA SER A 148 16.88 13.99 -5.97
C SER A 148 16.51 15.21 -5.14
N CYS A 149 17.49 15.93 -4.57
CA CYS A 149 17.27 17.18 -3.85
C CYS A 149 17.12 18.42 -4.75
N CYS A 150 17.40 18.32 -6.06
CA CYS A 150 17.39 19.48 -6.94
C CYS A 150 15.96 19.99 -7.21
N LEU A 151 15.80 21.32 -7.24
CA LEU A 151 14.51 21.97 -7.47
C LEU A 151 13.92 21.61 -8.83
N ASP A 152 14.76 21.73 -9.87
CA ASP A 152 14.40 21.48 -11.26
C ASP A 152 15.38 20.47 -11.88
N PRO A 153 15.15 19.15 -11.72
CA PRO A 153 16.08 18.14 -12.17
C PRO A 153 16.22 18.08 -13.70
N TRP A 154 15.31 18.68 -14.46
CA TRP A 154 15.30 18.63 -15.93
C TRP A 154 15.92 19.85 -16.59
N GLN A 155 16.07 20.98 -15.89
CA GLN A 155 16.57 22.26 -16.46
C GLN A 155 16.05 22.55 -17.88
N ASN A 156 14.75 22.35 -18.12
CA ASN A 156 14.09 22.54 -19.43
C ASN A 156 14.58 21.62 -20.58
N GLY A 157 15.27 20.53 -20.26
CA GLY A 157 15.66 19.46 -21.17
C GLY A 157 14.88 18.16 -20.93
N THR A 158 15.25 17.12 -21.68
CA THR A 158 14.66 15.76 -21.57
C THR A 158 15.49 14.79 -20.74
N VAL A 159 16.68 15.20 -20.29
CA VAL A 159 17.63 14.38 -19.53
C VAL A 159 17.80 14.98 -18.14
N THR A 160 17.74 14.15 -17.11
CA THR A 160 17.95 14.61 -15.72
C THR A 160 19.38 15.06 -15.50
N ASN A 161 19.55 16.25 -14.94
CA ASN A 161 20.85 16.75 -14.50
C ASN A 161 21.21 16.08 -13.18
N THR A 162 22.13 15.12 -13.22
CA THR A 162 22.61 14.41 -12.02
C THR A 162 23.69 15.18 -11.24
N GLN A 163 24.13 16.32 -11.75
CA GLN A 163 25.21 17.14 -11.21
C GLN A 163 24.75 18.49 -10.64
N CYS A 164 23.45 18.80 -10.70
CA CYS A 164 22.88 20.07 -10.21
C CYS A 164 23.27 20.39 -8.76
N ALA A 165 23.45 19.37 -7.93
CA ALA A 165 23.76 19.50 -6.50
C ALA A 165 25.27 19.50 -6.16
N PHE A 166 26.17 19.46 -7.16
CA PHE A 166 27.61 19.35 -6.90
C PHE A 166 28.15 20.62 -6.22
N GLY A 167 28.86 20.43 -5.11
CA GLY A 167 29.44 21.54 -4.34
C GLY A 167 28.43 22.37 -3.54
N VAL A 168 27.15 22.03 -3.53
CA VAL A 168 26.09 22.84 -2.91
C VAL A 168 26.29 23.03 -1.40
N LEU A 169 26.94 22.08 -0.71
CA LEU A 169 27.21 22.19 0.73
C LEU A 169 28.24 23.29 1.06
N ARG A 170 29.02 23.75 0.08
CA ARG A 170 29.95 24.90 0.22
C ARG A 170 29.25 26.25 0.09
N LEU A 171 28.04 26.27 -0.45
CA LEU A 171 27.29 27.49 -0.66
C LEU A 171 26.59 27.92 0.63
N GLU A 172 26.34 29.23 0.74
CA GLU A 172 25.43 29.77 1.75
C GLU A 172 23.99 29.40 1.41
N ASP A 173 23.15 29.33 2.44
CA ASP A 173 21.77 28.81 2.33
C ASP A 173 20.94 29.56 1.27
N VAL A 174 21.17 30.87 1.08
CA VAL A 174 20.48 31.67 0.05
C VAL A 174 20.84 31.20 -1.36
N ALA A 175 22.11 30.93 -1.63
CA ALA A 175 22.56 30.44 -2.93
C ALA A 175 22.17 28.98 -3.14
N ALA A 176 22.31 28.14 -2.09
CA ALA A 176 21.90 26.74 -2.13
C ALA A 176 20.39 26.60 -2.38
N GLY A 177 19.56 27.47 -1.79
CA GLY A 177 18.11 27.47 -1.96
C GLY A 177 17.61 27.83 -3.35
N GLY A 178 18.49 28.31 -4.24
CA GLY A 178 18.20 28.47 -5.67
C GLY A 178 18.47 27.20 -6.51
N ILE A 179 19.00 26.14 -5.90
CA ILE A 179 19.47 24.94 -6.60
C ILE A 179 18.81 23.68 -6.03
N VAL A 180 18.72 23.57 -4.71
CA VAL A 180 18.18 22.40 -3.99
C VAL A 180 17.14 22.78 -2.94
N HIS A 181 16.31 21.82 -2.56
CA HIS A 181 15.42 21.94 -1.41
C HIS A 181 16.22 22.00 -0.11
N LEU A 182 16.06 23.08 0.68
CA LEU A 182 16.77 23.23 1.96
C LEU A 182 16.10 22.47 3.12
N GLY A 183 14.78 22.30 3.06
CA GLY A 183 13.98 21.72 4.13
C GLY A 183 14.10 20.20 4.21
N GLY A 184 14.07 19.66 5.44
CA GLY A 184 14.12 18.22 5.69
C GLY A 184 12.82 17.47 5.42
N CYS A 185 12.95 16.20 5.06
CA CYS A 185 11.82 15.34 4.71
C CYS A 185 10.93 14.97 5.91
N VAL A 186 11.46 14.92 7.14
CA VAL A 186 10.65 14.51 8.32
C VAL A 186 9.54 15.53 8.59
N ALA A 187 9.85 16.83 8.49
CA ALA A 187 8.87 17.88 8.69
C ALA A 187 7.83 17.90 7.55
N GLN A 188 8.26 17.78 6.31
CA GLN A 188 7.34 17.77 5.16
C GLN A 188 6.46 16.52 5.11
N LEU A 189 7.01 15.35 5.42
CA LEU A 189 6.24 14.11 5.54
C LEU A 189 5.17 14.24 6.63
N SER A 190 5.53 14.79 7.79
CA SER A 190 4.55 14.99 8.86
C SER A 190 3.45 16.00 8.45
N ALA A 191 3.81 17.11 7.80
CA ALA A 191 2.84 18.07 7.28
C ALA A 191 1.91 17.46 6.22
N TRP A 192 2.46 16.67 5.29
CA TRP A 192 1.69 15.97 4.26
C TRP A 192 0.73 14.95 4.88
N LEU A 193 1.21 14.15 5.85
CA LEU A 193 0.38 13.18 6.58
C LEU A 193 -0.77 13.86 7.32
N HIS A 194 -0.51 14.99 7.98
CA HIS A 194 -1.55 15.77 8.64
C HIS A 194 -2.58 16.34 7.65
N GLY A 195 -2.14 16.81 6.48
CA GLY A 195 -3.04 17.27 5.43
C GLY A 195 -3.92 16.16 4.84
N GLN A 196 -3.40 14.94 4.74
CA GLN A 196 -4.11 13.76 4.24
C GLN A 196 -4.89 12.99 5.33
N ALA A 197 -4.82 13.44 6.59
CA ALA A 197 -5.43 12.74 7.72
C ALA A 197 -6.93 12.50 7.53
N GLY A 198 -7.66 13.45 6.92
CA GLY A 198 -9.07 13.27 6.60
C GLY A 198 -9.33 12.08 5.68
N GLY A 199 -8.59 11.97 4.57
CA GLY A 199 -8.73 10.86 3.62
C GLY A 199 -8.37 9.51 4.24
N ILE A 200 -7.32 9.46 5.06
CA ILE A 200 -6.92 8.25 5.79
C ILE A 200 -8.00 7.81 6.78
N VAL A 201 -8.54 8.74 7.57
CA VAL A 201 -9.61 8.46 8.53
C VAL A 201 -10.87 8.00 7.82
N THR A 202 -11.26 8.64 6.72
CA THR A 202 -12.41 8.21 5.92
C THR A 202 -12.20 6.82 5.33
N GLY A 203 -11.03 6.54 4.74
CA GLY A 203 -10.70 5.21 4.20
C GLY A 203 -10.73 4.12 5.26
N ALA A 204 -10.15 4.38 6.43
CA ALA A 204 -10.20 3.46 7.56
C ALA A 204 -11.63 3.22 8.06
N ALA A 205 -12.45 4.26 8.16
CA ALA A 205 -13.85 4.12 8.57
C ALA A 205 -14.66 3.26 7.58
N VAL A 206 -14.49 3.45 6.27
CA VAL A 206 -15.13 2.63 5.24
C VAL A 206 -14.70 1.17 5.36
N LEU A 207 -13.40 0.92 5.55
CA LEU A 207 -12.88 -0.43 5.73
C LEU A 207 -13.51 -1.13 6.94
N VAL A 208 -13.59 -0.46 8.08
CA VAL A 208 -14.22 -0.99 9.30
C VAL A 208 -15.71 -1.29 9.10
N LEU A 209 -16.44 -0.45 8.36
CA LEU A 209 -17.85 -0.70 8.04
C LEU A 209 -18.03 -1.95 7.16
N VAL A 210 -17.15 -2.16 6.19
CA VAL A 210 -17.15 -3.35 5.33
C VAL A 210 -16.87 -4.62 6.15
N GLU A 211 -15.88 -4.58 7.04
CA GLU A 211 -15.58 -5.69 7.94
C GLU A 211 -16.77 -6.02 8.85
N ALA A 212 -17.38 -5.01 9.46
CA ALA A 212 -18.55 -5.16 10.34
C ALA A 212 -19.75 -5.78 9.61
N ALA A 213 -20.05 -5.33 8.39
CA ALA A 213 -21.11 -5.90 7.58
C ALA A 213 -20.82 -7.38 7.24
N GLY A 214 -19.57 -7.70 6.90
CA GLY A 214 -19.15 -9.08 6.63
C GLY A 214 -19.29 -9.99 7.86
N VAL A 215 -18.90 -9.52 9.05
CA VAL A 215 -19.08 -10.25 10.32
C VAL A 215 -20.57 -10.45 10.63
N LEU A 216 -21.41 -9.44 10.44
CA LEU A 216 -22.86 -9.55 10.68
C LEU A 216 -23.51 -10.60 9.76
N MET A 217 -23.14 -10.60 8.47
CA MET A 217 -23.63 -11.59 7.51
C MET A 217 -23.16 -13.00 7.89
N ALA A 218 -21.90 -13.14 8.28
CA ALA A 218 -21.34 -14.38 8.80
C ALA A 218 -22.11 -14.90 10.04
N LEU A 219 -22.37 -14.05 11.02
CA LEU A 219 -23.11 -14.40 12.23
C LEU A 219 -24.57 -14.78 11.94
N LYS A 220 -25.22 -14.08 11.01
CA LYS A 220 -26.58 -14.43 10.58
C LYS A 220 -26.61 -15.82 9.95
N ILE A 221 -25.65 -16.11 9.05
CA ILE A 221 -25.51 -17.44 8.44
C ILE A 221 -25.29 -18.54 9.49
N LEU A 222 -24.43 -18.31 10.49
CA LEU A 222 -24.19 -19.30 11.54
C LEU A 222 -25.39 -19.55 12.43
N ARG A 223 -26.29 -18.57 12.59
CA ARG A 223 -27.53 -18.72 13.35
C ARG A 223 -28.61 -19.47 12.57
N ASP A 224 -28.60 -19.32 11.25
CA ASP A 224 -29.56 -19.95 10.35
C ASP A 224 -29.20 -21.42 10.02
N ILE A 225 -28.07 -21.93 10.54
CA ILE A 225 -27.61 -23.33 10.48
C ILE A 225 -27.97 -24.03 11.79
#